data_AF-A0A292YD64-F1
#
_entry.id   AF-A0A292YD64-F1
#
_cell.length_a   1.000
_cell.length_b   1.000
_cell.length_c   1.000
_cell.angle_alpha   90.00
_cell.angle_beta   90.00
_cell.angle_gamma   90.00
#
_symmetry.space_group_name_H-M   'P 1'
#
loop_
_entity.id
_entity.type
_entity.pdbx_description
1 polymer ?
#
loop_
_entity_poly.entity_id
_entity_poly.type
_entity_poly.pdbx_seq_one_letter_code
_entity_poly.pdbx_strand_id
1 'polypeptide(L)'
;MKIIITSDGEWMNSKFCPHFEECKYIILYDTKTKEYSSMKSPAYQTKDKNKLISFLKAIFMKNIITGKDIDDKYFKIYIPQKKEATIEEVLIEFLESLNI
;
A
#
# COMPACT_ATOMS: atom_id res chain seq x y z
N MET A 1 9.97 5.44 8.50
CA MET A 1 9.36 5.92 7.24
C MET A 1 7.99 5.30 7.19
N LYS A 2 6.96 6.02 6.77
CA LYS A 2 5.61 5.45 6.66
C LYS A 2 5.33 4.99 5.24
N ILE A 3 4.82 3.77 5.11
CA ILE A 3 4.54 3.08 3.85
C ILE A 3 3.09 2.65 3.86
N ILE A 4 2.38 2.92 2.77
CA ILE A 4 1.04 2.38 2.51
C ILE A 4 1.16 1.18 1.60
N ILE A 5 0.47 0.08 1.90
CA ILE A 5 0.49 -1.16 1.11
C ILE A 5 -0.95 -1.57 0.82
N THR A 6 -1.27 -1.85 -0.44
CA THR A 6 -2.60 -2.33 -0.80
C THR A 6 -2.80 -3.81 -0.46
N SER A 7 -3.93 -4.15 0.17
CA SER A 7 -4.16 -5.48 0.75
C SER A 7 -5.60 -5.98 0.56
N ASP A 8 -5.75 -7.30 0.40
CA ASP A 8 -7.04 -7.98 0.43
C ASP A 8 -7.53 -8.26 1.86
N GLY A 9 -6.66 -8.12 2.87
CA GLY A 9 -6.96 -8.37 4.28
C GLY A 9 -6.29 -7.41 5.26
N GLU A 10 -6.61 -7.56 6.54
CA GLU A 10 -6.19 -6.64 7.63
C GLU A 10 -4.79 -6.94 8.19
N TRP A 11 -4.21 -8.09 7.81
CA TRP A 11 -3.05 -8.67 8.49
C TRP A 11 -1.83 -8.74 7.55
N MET A 12 -0.63 -8.80 8.11
CA MET A 12 0.62 -8.91 7.33
C MET A 12 0.73 -10.19 6.50
N ASN A 13 0.09 -11.29 6.94
CA ASN A 13 -0.01 -12.53 6.19
C ASN A 13 -1.17 -12.55 5.17
N SER A 14 -1.91 -11.44 5.04
CA SER A 14 -2.94 -11.32 4.01
C SER A 14 -2.29 -11.21 2.63
N LYS A 15 -3.07 -11.53 1.60
CA LYS A 15 -2.62 -11.41 0.22
C LYS A 15 -2.47 -9.94 -0.18
N PHE A 16 -1.39 -9.64 -0.90
CA PHE A 16 -1.21 -8.36 -1.57
C PHE A 16 -2.29 -8.15 -2.63
N CYS A 17 -2.85 -6.94 -2.66
CA CYS A 17 -3.84 -6.56 -3.67
C CYS A 17 -3.18 -5.68 -4.75
N PRO A 18 -3.13 -6.11 -6.02
CA PRO A 18 -2.51 -5.31 -7.09
C PRO A 18 -3.43 -4.22 -7.66
N HIS A 19 -4.73 -4.24 -7.36
CA HIS A 19 -5.73 -3.37 -7.97
C HIS A 19 -6.09 -2.18 -7.06
N PHE A 20 -5.24 -1.13 -7.06
CA PHE A 20 -5.28 0.01 -6.12
C PHE A 20 -6.67 0.45 -5.60
N GLU A 21 -7.63 0.75 -6.49
CA GLU A 21 -8.98 1.22 -6.16
C GLU A 21 -9.97 0.13 -5.73
N GLU A 22 -9.64 -1.14 -6.00
CA GLU A 22 -10.46 -2.31 -5.69
C GLU A 22 -10.03 -3.04 -4.42
N CYS A 23 -8.90 -2.63 -3.83
CA CYS A 23 -8.38 -3.26 -2.61
C CYS A 23 -9.25 -2.94 -1.41
N LYS A 24 -9.59 -3.97 -0.63
CA LYS A 24 -10.47 -3.84 0.53
C LYS A 24 -9.79 -3.10 1.68
N TYR A 25 -8.48 -3.32 1.85
CA TYR A 25 -7.70 -2.74 2.93
C TYR A 25 -6.45 -2.02 2.40
N ILE A 26 -5.99 -1.09 3.21
CA ILE A 26 -4.64 -0.53 3.12
C ILE A 26 -3.94 -0.77 4.46
N ILE A 27 -2.68 -1.16 4.37
CA ILE A 27 -1.79 -1.37 5.52
C ILE A 27 -0.86 -0.17 5.60
N LEU A 28 -0.78 0.45 6.79
CA LEU A 28 0.19 1.47 7.11
C LEU A 28 1.30 0.82 7.96
N TYR A 29 2.52 0.78 7.42
CA TYR A 29 3.71 0.28 8.13
C TYR A 29 4.67 1.43 8.45
N ASP A 30 5.19 1.49 9.68
CA ASP A 30 6.26 2.41 10.06
C ASP A 30 7.60 1.68 10.19
N THR A 31 8.53 1.96 9.27
CA THR A 31 9.87 1.33 9.28
C THR A 31 10.71 1.69 10.50
N LYS A 32 10.37 2.72 11.28
CA LYS A 32 11.11 3.08 12.50
C LYS A 32 10.69 2.23 13.69
N THR A 33 9.39 2.12 13.94
CA THR A 33 8.86 1.34 15.09
C THR A 33 8.62 -0.13 14.74
N LYS A 34 8.60 -0.47 13.45
CA LYS A 34 8.22 -1.79 12.91
C LYS A 34 6.78 -2.17 13.21
N GLU A 35 5.95 -1.20 13.59
CA GLU A 35 4.53 -1.41 13.83
C GLU A 35 3.73 -1.21 12.54
N TYR A 36 2.58 -1.86 12.47
CA TYR A 36 1.61 -1.64 11.41
C TYR A 36 0.21 -1.41 11.96
N SER A 37 -0.62 -0.77 11.15
CA SER A 37 -2.06 -0.68 11.33
C SER A 37 -2.75 -0.93 10.00
N SER A 38 -4.00 -1.36 10.04
CA SER A 38 -4.82 -1.58 8.86
C SER A 38 -6.07 -0.72 8.91
N MET A 39 -6.57 -0.35 7.72
CA MET A 39 -7.85 0.33 7.59
C MET A 39 -8.53 -0.07 6.29
N LYS A 40 -9.85 0.02 6.27
CA LYS A 40 -10.63 -0.20 5.05
C LYS A 40 -10.32 0.91 4.05
N SER A 41 -10.12 0.52 2.79
CA SER A 41 -9.89 1.48 1.71
C SER A 41 -11.16 2.31 1.46
N PRO A 42 -11.08 3.66 1.45
CA PRO A 42 -12.21 4.51 1.07
C PRO A 42 -12.62 4.35 -0.40
N ALA A 43 -11.77 3.76 -1.24
CA ALA A 43 -12.11 3.48 -2.63
C ALA A 43 -12.92 2.18 -2.80
N TYR A 44 -12.78 1.20 -1.89
CA TYR A 44 -13.28 -0.18 -2.08
C TYR A 44 -14.73 -0.28 -2.58
N GLN A 45 -15.65 0.43 -1.93
CA GLN A 45 -17.08 0.37 -2.28
C GLN A 45 -17.41 1.06 -3.60
N THR A 46 -16.65 2.09 -3.96
CA THR A 46 -16.95 2.97 -5.10
C THR A 46 -16.07 2.71 -6.32
N LYS A 47 -14.96 1.99 -6.13
CA LYS A 47 -13.91 1.77 -7.13
C LYS A 47 -13.34 3.08 -7.71
N ASP A 48 -13.48 4.18 -6.98
CA ASP A 48 -12.98 5.49 -7.37
C ASP A 48 -11.58 5.69 -6.81
N LYS A 49 -10.56 5.59 -7.67
CA LYS A 49 -9.16 5.81 -7.30
C LYS A 49 -8.91 7.19 -6.68
N ASN A 50 -9.66 8.22 -7.08
CA ASN A 50 -9.43 9.59 -6.64
C ASN A 50 -9.79 9.79 -5.17
N LYS A 51 -10.72 8.98 -4.63
CA LYS A 51 -11.05 8.98 -3.19
C LYS A 51 -9.87 8.50 -2.35
N LEU A 52 -9.24 7.40 -2.76
CA LEU A 52 -8.06 6.89 -2.06
C LEU A 52 -6.87 7.86 -2.20
N ILE A 53 -6.64 8.41 -3.39
CA ILE A 53 -5.60 9.45 -3.61
C ILE A 53 -5.81 10.65 -2.68
N SER A 54 -7.03 11.21 -2.65
CA SER A 54 -7.35 12.38 -1.83
C SER A 54 -7.19 12.09 -0.34
N PHE A 55 -7.63 10.91 0.10
CA PHE A 55 -7.45 10.45 1.47
C PHE A 55 -5.96 10.37 1.85
N LEU A 56 -5.15 9.67 1.04
CA LEU A 56 -3.71 9.50 1.31
C LEU A 56 -2.95 10.83 1.31
N LYS A 57 -3.33 11.78 0.44
CA LYS A 57 -2.82 13.16 0.46
C LYS A 57 -3.19 13.89 1.74
N ALA A 58 -4.44 13.80 2.19
CA ALA A 58 -4.91 14.46 3.41
C ALA A 58 -4.17 13.97 4.68
N ILE A 59 -3.77 12.70 4.71
CA ILE A 59 -2.96 12.12 5.81
C ILE A 59 -1.44 12.17 5.54
N PHE A 60 -1.00 12.95 4.56
CA PHE A 60 0.41 13.18 4.21
C PHE A 60 1.22 11.91 3.89
N MET A 61 0.60 10.87 3.36
CA MET A 61 1.28 9.62 2.98
C MET A 61 1.90 9.73 1.59
N LYS A 62 3.21 9.46 1.48
CA LYS A 62 3.96 9.62 0.22
C LYS A 62 4.44 8.31 -0.39
N ASN A 63 4.83 7.33 0.41
CA ASN A 63 5.37 6.06 -0.09
C ASN A 63 4.25 5.03 -0.15
N ILE A 64 4.04 4.45 -1.33
CA ILE A 64 2.98 3.47 -1.56
C ILE A 64 3.56 2.26 -2.29
N ILE A 65 3.22 1.07 -1.80
CA ILE A 65 3.42 -0.19 -2.49
C ILE A 65 2.06 -0.63 -3.07
N THR A 66 1.97 -0.72 -4.40
CA THR A 66 0.74 -1.14 -5.09
C THR A 66 1.04 -1.80 -6.45
N GLY A 67 0.04 -2.39 -7.10
CA GLY A 67 0.27 -3.23 -8.28
C GLY A 67 0.38 -2.50 -9.62
N LYS A 68 0.15 -1.18 -9.64
CA LYS A 68 0.20 -0.32 -10.83
C LYS A 68 0.59 1.12 -10.47
N ASP A 69 1.09 1.86 -11.45
CA ASP A 69 1.29 3.30 -11.31
C ASP A 69 -0.08 4.01 -11.16
N ILE A 70 -0.10 5.07 -10.34
CA ILE A 70 -1.28 5.87 -10.02
C ILE A 70 -1.32 7.16 -10.87
N ASP A 71 -0.22 7.49 -11.56
CA ASP A 71 -0.04 8.70 -12.38
C ASP A 71 -0.24 9.99 -11.56
N ASP A 72 0.39 10.04 -10.38
CA ASP A 72 0.33 11.19 -9.48
C ASP A 72 1.70 11.46 -8.86
N LYS A 73 2.30 12.60 -9.27
CA LYS A 73 3.66 13.01 -8.89
C LYS A 73 3.87 13.20 -7.39
N TYR A 74 2.79 13.29 -6.60
CA TYR A 74 2.89 13.40 -5.15
C TYR A 74 3.41 12.10 -4.50
N PHE A 75 3.12 10.94 -5.09
CA PHE A 75 3.47 9.65 -4.51
C PHE A 75 4.78 9.09 -5.06
N LYS A 76 5.49 8.37 -4.20
CA LYS A 76 6.59 7.48 -4.54
C LYS A 76 6.01 6.06 -4.57
N ILE A 77 5.82 5.53 -5.76
CA ILE A 77 5.22 4.22 -5.98
C ILE A 77 6.31 3.17 -6.11
N TYR A 78 6.15 2.07 -5.38
CA TYR A 78 6.85 0.82 -5.62
C TYR A 78 5.86 -0.22 -6.15
N ILE A 79 6.23 -0.90 -7.23
CA ILE A 79 5.44 -1.97 -7.84
C ILE A 79 6.15 -3.29 -7.60
N PRO A 80 5.61 -4.18 -6.76
CA PRO A 80 6.24 -5.46 -6.44
C PRO A 80 6.31 -6.39 -7.65
N GLN A 81 7.38 -7.19 -7.71
CA GLN A 81 7.52 -8.26 -8.69
C GLN A 81 6.59 -9.43 -8.36
N LYS A 82 6.49 -9.80 -7.08
CA LYS A 82 5.67 -10.92 -6.62
C LYS A 82 4.24 -10.48 -6.29
N LYS A 83 3.38 -10.34 -7.29
CA LYS A 83 1.99 -9.86 -7.11
C LYS A 83 1.06 -10.84 -6.39
N GLU A 84 1.44 -12.11 -6.27
CA GLU A 84 0.66 -13.14 -5.57
C GLU A 84 1.11 -13.36 -4.11
N ALA A 85 2.11 -12.60 -3.66
CA ALA A 85 2.71 -12.74 -2.34
C ALA A 85 1.85 -12.12 -1.22
N THR A 86 2.26 -12.36 0.02
CA THR A 86 1.71 -11.71 1.21
C THR A 86 2.20 -10.27 1.36
N ILE A 87 1.52 -9.49 2.20
CA ILE A 87 1.96 -8.12 2.53
C ILE A 87 3.36 -8.12 3.12
N GLU A 88 3.68 -9.09 3.98
CA GLU A 88 5.01 -9.24 4.57
C GLU A 88 6.10 -9.46 3.52
N GLU A 89 5.90 -10.39 2.59
CA GLU A 89 6.86 -10.68 1.52
C GLU A 89 7.06 -9.48 0.60
N VAL A 90 5.98 -8.77 0.25
CA VAL A 90 6.05 -7.55 -0.57
C VAL A 90 6.77 -6.42 0.15
N LEU A 91 6.56 -6.28 1.46
CA LEU A 91 7.27 -5.30 2.28
C LEU A 91 8.76 -5.63 2.35
N ILE A 92 9.13 -6.89 2.53
CA ILE A 92 10.53 -7.35 2.53
C ILE A 92 11.17 -7.02 1.18
N GLU A 93 10.52 -7.37 0.06
CA GLU A 93 10.99 -7.05 -1.30
C GLU A 93 11.29 -5.56 -1.45
N PHE A 94 10.38 -4.69 -0.97
CA PHE A 94 10.58 -3.25 -0.99
C PHE A 94 11.77 -2.79 -0.13
N LEU A 95 11.90 -3.31 1.09
CA LEU A 95 12.99 -2.91 2.00
C LEU A 95 14.36 -3.35 1.46
N GLU A 96 14.45 -4.56 0.89
CA GLU A 96 15.64 -5.06 0.21
C GLU A 96 16.01 -4.17 -0.99
N SER A 97 15.03 -3.69 -1.75
CA SER A 97 15.26 -2.78 -2.89
C SER A 97 15.89 -1.44 -2.49
N LEU A 98 15.78 -1.05 -1.22
CA LEU A 98 16.35 0.18 -0.68
C LEU A 98 17.77 0.01 -0.10
N ASN A 99 18.33 -1.21 -0.13
CA ASN A 99 19.58 -1.56 0.56
C ASN A 99 19.55 -1.20 2.07
N ILE A 100 18.40 -1.43 2.73
CA ILE A 100 18.21 -1.24 4.18
C ILE A 100 18.13 -2.60 4.86
#